data_AF-A0A1S6H3T8-F1
#
_entry.id   AF-A0A1S6H3T8-F1
#
_cell.length_a   1.000
_cell.length_b   1.000
_cell.length_c   1.000
_cell.angle_alpha   90.00
_cell.angle_beta   90.00
_cell.angle_gamma   90.00
#
_symmetry.space_group_name_H-M   'P 1'
#
loop_
_entity.id
_entity.type
_entity.pdbx_description
1 polymer ?
#
loop_
_entity_poly.entity_id
_entity_poly.type
_entity_poly.pdbx_seq_one_letter_code
_entity_poly.pdbx_strand_id
1 'polypeptide(L)'
;MSKAPSEGQARTLIASFAVDTPWAEIEADVQPFVELTPRERGDRFAAFLRAECNIEAPPAKPVEPVVKFGLLADLGIIVVPEDYKLVTEFAGMDFSNPTRVLKPGDRLWVRAHKQTVGGMTTSEERLAFLKSIGSHLVGPQGIEVIYPKRRQLPDGYWYSSFDEKERLPLDARSPRVPGVDRRFEHGFYRDLGNFESPWLDDRALLSFCDEPSGT
;
A
#
# COMPACT_ATOMS: atom_id res chain seq x y z
N MET A 1 -22.39 -34.00 3.07
CA MET A 1 -21.84 -32.62 3.01
C MET A 1 -21.01 -32.38 4.25
N SER A 2 -19.68 -32.36 4.13
CA SER A 2 -18.77 -32.04 5.24
C SER A 2 -18.77 -30.52 5.45
N LYS A 3 -19.06 -30.05 6.67
CA LYS A 3 -18.92 -28.63 7.02
C LYS A 3 -17.45 -28.35 7.31
N ALA A 4 -16.91 -27.28 6.74
CA ALA A 4 -15.57 -26.81 7.07
C ALA A 4 -15.47 -26.54 8.59
N PRO A 5 -14.35 -26.89 9.24
CA PRO A 5 -14.14 -26.62 10.66
C PRO A 5 -14.17 -25.11 10.92
N SER A 6 -14.75 -24.71 12.05
CA SER A 6 -14.65 -23.32 12.52
C SER A 6 -13.21 -22.95 12.81
N GLU A 7 -12.89 -21.66 12.84
CA GLU A 7 -11.55 -21.16 13.16
C GLU A 7 -11.05 -21.70 14.52
N GLY A 8 -11.95 -21.80 15.51
CA GLY A 8 -11.66 -22.41 16.80
C GLY A 8 -11.33 -23.91 16.68
N GLN A 9 -12.09 -24.66 15.90
CA GLN A 9 -11.85 -26.10 15.67
C GLN A 9 -10.53 -26.35 14.93
N ALA A 10 -10.21 -25.51 13.93
CA ALA A 10 -8.94 -25.60 13.20
C ALA A 10 -7.73 -25.33 14.12
N ARG A 11 -7.83 -24.33 15.00
CA ARG A 11 -6.78 -24.05 16.00
C ARG A 11 -6.60 -25.20 16.99
N THR A 12 -7.68 -25.80 17.46
CA THR A 12 -7.61 -26.95 18.37
C THR A 12 -6.95 -28.15 17.71
N LEU A 13 -7.26 -28.44 16.44
CA LEU A 13 -6.63 -29.55 15.69
C LEU A 13 -5.14 -29.33 15.45
N ILE A 14 -4.73 -28.10 15.11
CA ILE A 14 -3.31 -27.76 14.95
C ILE A 14 -2.58 -27.86 16.30
N ALA A 15 -3.20 -27.38 17.38
CA ALA A 15 -2.63 -27.47 18.72
C ALA A 15 -2.47 -28.92 19.19
N SER A 16 -3.46 -29.80 18.96
CA SER A 16 -3.34 -31.21 19.31
C SER A 16 -2.23 -31.90 18.52
N PHE A 17 -2.12 -31.61 17.21
CA PHE A 17 -1.04 -32.13 16.38
C PHE A 17 0.32 -31.68 16.91
N ALA A 18 0.47 -30.41 17.31
CA ALA A 18 1.72 -29.89 17.84
C ALA A 18 2.11 -30.46 19.21
N VAL A 19 1.14 -30.82 20.06
CA VAL A 19 1.42 -31.38 21.39
C VAL A 19 1.73 -32.88 21.33
N ASP A 20 1.01 -33.62 20.48
CA ASP A 20 1.12 -35.09 20.42
C ASP A 20 2.23 -35.57 19.48
N THR A 21 2.86 -34.66 18.74
CA THR A 21 4.00 -35.00 17.87
C THR A 21 5.27 -35.20 18.70
N PRO A 22 5.96 -36.36 18.60
CA PRO A 22 7.22 -36.61 19.31
C PRO A 22 8.38 -35.88 18.62
N TRP A 23 8.43 -34.54 18.76
CA TRP A 23 9.39 -33.68 18.06
C TRP A 23 10.85 -34.06 18.28
N ALA A 24 11.17 -34.64 19.44
CA ALA A 24 12.53 -35.08 19.77
C ALA A 24 13.02 -36.26 18.91
N GLU A 25 12.12 -36.99 18.26
CA GLU A 25 12.42 -38.16 17.43
C GLU A 25 12.43 -37.84 15.93
N ILE A 26 12.04 -36.61 15.56
CA ILE A 26 11.97 -36.19 14.17
C ILE A 26 13.31 -35.56 13.77
N GLU A 27 14.14 -36.32 13.05
CA GLU A 27 15.34 -35.80 12.41
C GLU A 27 14.96 -35.03 11.13
N ALA A 28 14.53 -33.78 11.31
CA ALA A 28 14.26 -32.86 10.21
C ALA A 28 14.93 -31.51 10.47
N ASP A 29 15.61 -30.97 9.46
CA ASP A 29 16.05 -29.58 9.49
C ASP A 29 14.82 -28.67 9.29
N VAL A 30 14.35 -28.09 10.39
CA VAL A 30 13.21 -27.17 10.41
C VAL A 30 13.62 -25.72 10.22
N GLN A 31 14.93 -25.41 10.19
CA GLN A 31 15.42 -24.03 10.06
C GLN A 31 14.89 -23.34 8.78
N PRO A 32 14.87 -23.99 7.60
CA PRO A 32 14.29 -23.40 6.39
C PRO A 32 12.78 -23.11 6.51
N PHE A 33 12.07 -23.78 7.43
CA PHE A 33 10.65 -23.54 7.68
C PHE A 33 10.43 -22.40 8.67
N VAL A 34 11.33 -22.24 9.65
CA VAL A 34 11.30 -21.13 10.62
C VAL A 34 11.52 -19.78 9.94
N GLU A 35 12.36 -19.74 8.90
CA GLU A 35 12.69 -18.54 8.13
C GLU A 35 11.54 -18.04 7.23
N LEU A 36 10.54 -18.87 6.95
CA LEU A 36 9.36 -18.49 6.18
C LEU A 36 8.45 -17.54 6.97
N THR A 37 7.79 -16.64 6.25
CA THR A 37 6.71 -15.83 6.83
C THR A 37 5.56 -16.73 7.33
N PRO A 38 4.74 -16.25 8.29
CA PRO A 38 3.58 -17.02 8.76
C PRO A 38 2.64 -17.49 7.64
N ARG A 39 2.49 -16.68 6.59
CA ARG A 39 1.67 -17.01 5.42
C ARG A 39 2.26 -18.16 4.62
N GLU A 40 3.55 -18.07 4.28
CA GLU A 40 4.24 -19.10 3.50
C GLU A 40 4.31 -20.44 4.23
N ARG A 41 4.46 -20.42 5.56
CA ARG A 41 4.34 -21.61 6.41
C ARG A 41 2.96 -22.25 6.28
N GLY A 42 1.90 -21.43 6.37
CA GLY A 42 0.53 -21.87 6.21
C GLY A 42 0.27 -22.49 4.83
N ASP A 43 0.79 -21.85 3.77
CA ASP A 43 0.63 -22.33 2.40
C ASP A 43 1.36 -23.66 2.16
N ARG A 44 2.58 -23.83 2.70
CA ARG A 44 3.32 -25.11 2.63
C ARG A 44 2.62 -26.21 3.41
N PHE A 45 2.12 -25.92 4.61
CA PHE A 45 1.38 -26.91 5.40
C PHE A 45 0.07 -27.32 4.71
N ALA A 46 -0.66 -26.36 4.13
CA ALA A 46 -1.84 -26.65 3.35
C ALA A 46 -1.52 -27.51 2.10
N ALA A 47 -0.38 -27.26 1.44
CA ALA A 47 0.08 -28.09 0.32
C ALA A 47 0.40 -29.52 0.75
N PHE A 48 1.09 -29.69 1.89
CA PHE A 48 1.37 -31.01 2.48
C PHE A 48 0.07 -31.79 2.75
N LEU A 49 -0.93 -31.16 3.38
CA LEU A 49 -2.22 -31.78 3.65
C LEU A 49 -2.97 -32.22 2.38
N ARG A 50 -2.82 -31.49 1.28
CA ARG A 50 -3.41 -31.88 -0.02
C ARG A 50 -2.69 -33.07 -0.62
N ALA A 51 -1.36 -33.05 -0.59
CA ALA A 51 -0.52 -34.08 -1.20
C ALA A 51 -0.60 -35.42 -0.45
N GLU A 52 -0.47 -35.37 0.88
CA GLU A 52 -0.28 -36.56 1.70
C GLU A 52 -1.58 -37.03 2.39
N CYS A 53 -2.53 -36.13 2.65
CA CYS A 53 -3.78 -36.46 3.34
C CYS A 53 -5.01 -36.49 2.41
N ASN A 54 -4.82 -36.27 1.11
CA ASN A 54 -5.86 -36.27 0.08
C ASN A 54 -7.09 -35.39 0.46
N ILE A 55 -6.84 -34.28 1.14
CA ILE A 55 -7.89 -33.33 1.55
C ILE A 55 -8.20 -32.45 0.34
N GLU A 56 -9.39 -32.63 -0.24
CA GLU A 56 -9.90 -31.73 -1.27
C GLU A 56 -10.02 -30.32 -0.69
N ALA A 57 -9.45 -29.34 -1.40
CA ALA A 57 -9.63 -27.95 -1.03
C ALA A 57 -11.13 -27.63 -1.10
N PRO A 58 -11.72 -26.99 -0.07
CA PRO A 58 -13.05 -26.43 -0.23
C PRO A 58 -13.04 -25.52 -1.47
N PRO A 59 -14.14 -25.48 -2.25
CA PRO A 59 -14.23 -24.58 -3.39
C PRO A 59 -13.82 -23.20 -2.91
N ALA A 60 -12.82 -22.61 -3.57
CA ALA A 60 -12.34 -21.29 -3.22
C ALA A 60 -13.58 -20.39 -3.16
N LYS A 61 -13.93 -19.91 -1.96
CA LYS A 61 -14.88 -18.81 -1.89
C LYS A 61 -14.30 -17.74 -2.81
N PRO A 62 -15.09 -17.17 -3.73
CA PRO A 62 -14.65 -15.98 -4.44
C PRO A 62 -14.16 -15.03 -3.37
N VAL A 63 -12.85 -14.80 -3.34
CA VAL A 63 -12.30 -13.73 -2.51
C VAL A 63 -12.78 -12.51 -3.24
N GLU A 64 -13.93 -11.97 -2.81
CA GLU A 64 -14.34 -10.65 -3.24
C GLU A 64 -13.12 -9.76 -3.02
N PRO A 65 -12.65 -9.05 -4.06
CA PRO A 65 -11.45 -8.25 -3.94
C PRO A 65 -11.68 -7.31 -2.76
N VAL A 66 -10.92 -7.52 -1.68
CA VAL A 66 -11.03 -6.68 -0.49
C VAL A 66 -10.67 -5.28 -0.95
N VAL A 67 -11.66 -4.40 -1.00
CA VAL A 67 -11.46 -2.99 -1.32
C VAL A 67 -10.74 -2.38 -0.14
N LYS A 68 -9.41 -2.39 -0.18
CA LYS A 68 -8.52 -1.92 0.90
C LYS A 68 -8.45 -0.40 0.99
N PHE A 69 -8.85 0.31 -0.07
CA PHE A 69 -8.75 1.75 -0.18
C PHE A 69 -10.09 2.34 -0.62
N GLY A 70 -10.46 3.47 -0.01
CA GLY A 70 -11.67 4.20 -0.33
C GLY A 70 -11.39 5.70 -0.47
N LEU A 71 -12.28 6.38 -1.20
CA LEU A 71 -12.22 7.83 -1.37
C LEU A 71 -12.30 8.52 0.00
N LEU A 72 -11.33 9.38 0.28
CA LEU A 72 -11.31 10.26 1.44
C LEU A 72 -11.76 11.68 1.07
N ALA A 73 -11.26 12.22 -0.04
CA ALA A 73 -11.63 13.53 -0.54
C ALA A 73 -11.45 13.62 -2.06
N ASP A 74 -12.31 14.41 -2.71
CA ASP A 74 -12.16 14.78 -4.11
C ASP A 74 -11.81 16.28 -4.20
N LEU A 75 -10.64 16.59 -4.75
CA LEU A 75 -10.16 17.97 -4.90
C LEU A 75 -10.53 18.54 -6.28
N GLY A 76 -11.22 17.75 -7.10
CA GLY A 76 -11.63 18.07 -8.46
C GLY A 76 -10.43 18.18 -9.41
N ILE A 77 -10.66 18.87 -10.52
CA ILE A 77 -9.61 19.15 -11.50
C ILE A 77 -8.67 20.24 -10.95
N ILE A 78 -7.38 19.96 -11.04
CA ILE A 78 -6.31 20.93 -10.81
C ILE A 78 -5.58 21.14 -12.13
N VAL A 79 -5.42 22.39 -12.51
CA VAL A 79 -4.61 22.79 -13.66
C VAL A 79 -3.22 23.15 -13.12
N VAL A 80 -2.18 22.54 -13.70
CA VAL A 80 -0.80 22.86 -13.35
C VAL A 80 -0.53 24.33 -13.74
N PRO A 81 -0.06 25.19 -12.81
CA PRO A 81 0.11 26.62 -13.05
C PRO A 81 1.07 26.94 -14.21
N GLU A 82 0.86 28.10 -14.87
CA GLU A 82 1.72 28.58 -15.96
C GLU A 82 3.18 28.82 -15.52
N ASP A 83 3.38 29.22 -14.27
CA ASP A 83 4.68 29.47 -13.66
C ASP A 83 5.27 28.23 -12.97
N TYR A 84 4.64 27.05 -13.14
CA TYR A 84 5.11 25.80 -12.56
C TYR A 84 6.54 25.48 -13.00
N LYS A 85 7.38 25.15 -12.03
CA LYS A 85 8.74 24.67 -12.24
C LYS A 85 8.82 23.22 -11.82
N LEU A 86 9.57 22.43 -12.58
CA LEU A 86 9.83 21.04 -12.23
C LEU A 86 10.42 20.95 -10.81
N VAL A 87 9.80 20.11 -10.00
CA VAL A 87 10.23 19.83 -8.64
C VAL A 87 11.33 18.78 -8.70
N THR A 88 12.59 19.21 -8.58
CA THR A 88 13.76 18.33 -8.56
C THR A 88 14.31 18.10 -7.16
N GLU A 89 13.84 18.84 -6.16
CA GLU A 89 14.23 18.66 -4.77
C GLU A 89 13.00 18.72 -3.88
N PHE A 90 12.92 17.83 -2.90
CA PHE A 90 11.85 17.82 -1.92
C PHE A 90 12.36 17.35 -0.56
N ALA A 91 12.09 18.13 0.48
CA ALA A 91 12.53 17.87 1.85
C ALA A 91 14.03 17.53 1.98
N GLY A 92 14.88 18.23 1.21
CA GLY A 92 16.34 18.05 1.22
C GLY A 92 16.87 16.84 0.44
N MET A 93 16.02 16.17 -0.36
CA MET A 93 16.42 15.05 -1.21
C MET A 93 16.22 15.34 -2.69
N ASP A 94 17.04 14.70 -3.53
CA ASP A 94 17.04 14.83 -4.99
C ASP A 94 15.95 13.93 -5.63
N PHE A 95 15.02 14.55 -6.34
CA PHE A 95 13.94 13.92 -7.11
C PHE A 95 14.02 14.31 -8.60
N SER A 96 15.21 14.58 -9.12
CA SER A 96 15.44 15.02 -10.50
C SER A 96 15.10 14.00 -11.59
N ASN A 97 14.73 12.76 -11.23
CA ASN A 97 14.43 11.66 -12.16
C ASN A 97 12.99 11.12 -12.00
N PRO A 98 11.93 11.93 -12.22
CA PRO A 98 10.55 11.48 -12.05
C PRO A 98 10.09 10.53 -13.17
N THR A 99 9.11 9.66 -12.89
CA THR A 99 8.47 8.83 -13.94
C THR A 99 7.75 9.69 -14.97
N ARG A 100 7.00 10.69 -14.49
CA ARG A 100 6.25 11.64 -15.33
C ARG A 100 6.63 13.06 -14.97
N VAL A 101 6.94 13.86 -15.99
CA VAL A 101 7.15 15.31 -15.84
C VAL A 101 5.83 16.02 -16.10
N LEU A 102 5.30 16.71 -15.08
CA LEU A 102 4.14 17.58 -15.24
C LEU A 102 4.52 18.85 -15.99
N LYS A 103 3.60 19.34 -16.83
CA LYS A 103 3.78 20.57 -17.61
C LYS A 103 2.72 21.60 -17.24
N PRO A 104 3.05 22.91 -17.32
CA PRO A 104 2.04 23.96 -17.29
C PRO A 104 0.83 23.65 -18.18
N GLY A 105 -0.37 23.87 -17.66
CA GLY A 105 -1.62 23.59 -18.37
C GLY A 105 -2.11 22.14 -18.30
N ASP A 106 -1.30 21.18 -17.80
CA ASP A 106 -1.78 19.82 -17.56
C ASP A 106 -2.99 19.84 -16.62
N ARG A 107 -4.02 19.06 -16.94
CA ARG A 107 -5.27 18.94 -16.18
C ARG A 107 -5.31 17.58 -15.48
N LEU A 108 -5.30 17.59 -14.16
CA LEU A 108 -5.28 16.38 -13.35
C LEU A 108 -6.52 16.34 -12.46
N TRP A 109 -7.26 15.23 -12.50
CA TRP A 109 -8.28 14.94 -11.49
C TRP A 109 -7.62 14.41 -10.23
N VAL A 110 -7.64 15.21 -9.16
CA VAL A 110 -6.92 14.92 -7.94
C VAL A 110 -7.87 14.47 -6.84
N ARG A 111 -7.57 13.31 -6.26
CA ARG A 111 -8.33 12.71 -5.16
C ARG A 111 -7.39 12.21 -4.09
N ALA A 112 -7.86 12.20 -2.85
CA ALA A 112 -7.22 11.54 -1.73
C ALA A 112 -7.97 10.26 -1.37
N HIS A 113 -7.23 9.21 -1.04
CA HIS A 113 -7.77 7.91 -0.65
C HIS A 113 -7.19 7.50 0.69
N LYS A 114 -8.00 6.85 1.53
CA LYS A 114 -7.56 6.25 2.79
C LYS A 114 -7.69 4.75 2.73
N GLN A 115 -6.93 4.05 3.56
CA GLN A 115 -7.22 2.64 3.81
C GLN A 115 -8.54 2.48 4.57
N THR A 116 -9.31 1.47 4.21
CA THR A 116 -10.63 1.15 4.79
C THR A 116 -10.62 -0.12 5.63
N VAL A 117 -9.51 -0.86 5.57
CA VAL A 117 -9.27 -2.07 6.36
C VAL A 117 -8.42 -1.73 7.59
N GLY A 118 -8.66 -2.45 8.68
CA GLY A 118 -7.79 -2.37 9.86
C GLY A 118 -6.40 -2.94 9.58
N GLY A 119 -5.38 -2.41 10.26
CA GLY A 119 -3.99 -2.85 10.13
C GLY A 119 -3.12 -1.91 9.29
N MET A 120 -2.10 -2.46 8.65
CA MET A 120 -1.13 -1.70 7.84
C MET A 120 -1.18 -2.13 6.39
N THR A 121 -0.80 -1.22 5.48
CA THR A 121 -0.64 -1.52 4.05
C THR A 121 0.81 -1.30 3.60
N THR A 122 1.27 -2.04 2.59
CA THR A 122 2.62 -1.83 2.01
C THR A 122 2.59 -0.81 0.88
N SER A 123 3.78 -0.30 0.48
CA SER A 123 3.91 0.59 -0.68
C SER A 123 3.48 -0.09 -1.98
N GLU A 124 3.74 -1.38 -2.14
CA GLU A 124 3.34 -2.17 -3.30
C GLU A 124 1.81 -2.27 -3.41
N GLU A 125 1.11 -2.46 -2.30
CA GLU A 125 -0.36 -2.48 -2.28
C GLU A 125 -0.94 -1.13 -2.69
N ARG A 126 -0.32 -0.05 -2.21
CA ARG A 126 -0.70 1.33 -2.51
C ARG A 126 -0.45 1.67 -3.98
N LEU A 127 0.71 1.29 -4.52
CA LEU A 127 1.03 1.43 -5.95
C LEU A 127 0.09 0.61 -6.83
N ALA A 128 -0.22 -0.63 -6.44
CA ALA A 128 -1.15 -1.48 -7.19
C ALA A 128 -2.54 -0.85 -7.26
N PHE A 129 -3.00 -0.25 -6.16
CA PHE A 129 -4.25 0.51 -6.13
C PHE A 129 -4.19 1.76 -7.02
N LEU A 130 -3.13 2.57 -6.92
CA LEU A 130 -2.97 3.77 -7.76
C LEU A 130 -2.97 3.41 -9.25
N LYS A 131 -2.30 2.32 -9.63
CA LYS A 131 -2.29 1.80 -11.00
C LYS A 131 -3.68 1.33 -11.45
N SER A 132 -4.43 0.64 -10.58
CA SER A 132 -5.75 0.12 -10.94
C SER A 132 -6.79 1.21 -11.19
N ILE A 133 -6.61 2.39 -10.59
CA ILE A 133 -7.45 3.57 -10.83
C ILE A 133 -6.90 4.52 -11.90
N GLY A 134 -5.84 4.13 -12.60
CA GLY A 134 -5.24 4.94 -13.67
C GLY A 134 -4.53 6.21 -13.19
N SER A 135 -4.01 6.22 -11.97
CA SER A 135 -3.27 7.37 -11.44
C SER A 135 -1.89 7.46 -12.07
N HIS A 136 -1.52 8.68 -12.48
CA HIS A 136 -0.16 9.07 -12.78
C HIS A 136 0.69 9.08 -11.50
N LEU A 137 1.90 8.53 -11.59
CA LEU A 137 2.90 8.55 -10.54
C LEU A 137 3.79 9.78 -10.76
N VAL A 138 3.62 10.79 -9.91
CA VAL A 138 4.20 12.13 -10.10
C VAL A 138 5.10 12.57 -8.95
N GLY A 139 5.27 11.72 -7.92
CA GLY A 139 6.16 11.97 -6.80
C GLY A 139 5.94 13.35 -6.17
N PRO A 140 7.00 14.14 -5.91
CA PRO A 140 6.88 15.41 -5.19
C PRO A 140 6.16 16.50 -6.01
N GLN A 141 6.09 16.36 -7.33
CA GLN A 141 5.36 17.29 -8.20
C GLN A 141 3.88 17.33 -7.83
N GLY A 142 3.31 16.17 -7.50
CA GLY A 142 1.93 16.08 -7.05
C GLY A 142 1.67 16.90 -5.79
N ILE A 143 2.61 16.90 -4.84
CA ILE A 143 2.52 17.69 -3.60
C ILE A 143 2.52 19.19 -3.88
N GLU A 144 3.40 19.67 -4.75
CA GLU A 144 3.48 21.09 -5.07
C GLU A 144 2.22 21.58 -5.81
N VAL A 145 1.68 20.78 -6.74
CA VAL A 145 0.47 21.12 -7.48
C VAL A 145 -0.76 21.20 -6.57
N ILE A 146 -0.83 20.39 -5.51
CA ILE A 146 -1.95 20.46 -4.54
C ILE A 146 -1.75 21.54 -3.47
N TYR A 147 -0.56 22.10 -3.30
CA TYR A 147 -0.25 23.05 -2.23
C TYR A 147 -1.26 24.20 -2.15
N PRO A 148 -1.73 24.81 -3.25
CA PRO A 148 -2.76 25.86 -3.21
C PRO A 148 -4.11 25.37 -2.65
N LYS A 149 -4.47 24.10 -2.88
CA LYS A 149 -5.70 23.46 -2.40
C LYS A 149 -5.52 22.69 -1.09
N ARG A 150 -4.39 22.79 -0.41
CA ARG A 150 -4.06 22.04 0.82
C ARG A 150 -5.11 22.07 1.93
N ARG A 151 -5.89 23.15 2.03
CA ARG A 151 -6.97 23.30 3.03
C ARG A 151 -8.23 22.48 2.72
N GLN A 152 -8.34 21.94 1.51
CA GLN A 152 -9.44 21.05 1.12
C GLN A 152 -9.16 19.60 1.52
N LEU A 153 -7.92 19.28 1.90
CA LEU A 153 -7.58 17.96 2.43
C LEU A 153 -8.09 17.84 3.86
N PRO A 154 -8.79 16.74 4.20
CA PRO A 154 -9.19 16.47 5.57
C PRO A 154 -8.00 16.48 6.55
N ASP A 155 -8.23 17.04 7.73
CA ASP A 155 -7.25 17.04 8.80
C ASP A 155 -7.09 15.62 9.39
N GLY A 156 -5.98 15.39 10.09
CA GLY A 156 -5.70 14.12 10.77
C GLY A 156 -4.92 13.10 9.95
N TYR A 157 -4.47 13.46 8.74
CA TYR A 157 -3.78 12.57 7.83
C TYR A 157 -2.43 13.11 7.36
N TRP A 158 -1.55 12.19 7.02
CA TRP A 158 -0.44 12.42 6.12
C TRP A 158 -0.84 12.04 4.71
N TYR A 159 -0.50 12.89 3.74
CA TYR A 159 -0.81 12.65 2.34
C TYR A 159 0.46 12.37 1.55
N SER A 160 0.55 11.18 0.97
CA SER A 160 1.70 10.76 0.16
C SER A 160 1.38 10.77 -1.32
N SER A 161 2.36 11.19 -2.13
CA SER A 161 2.34 11.13 -3.59
C SER A 161 3.44 10.20 -4.06
N PHE A 162 3.08 9.13 -4.78
CA PHE A 162 4.01 8.09 -5.16
C PHE A 162 4.69 8.38 -6.49
N ASP A 163 5.91 7.85 -6.62
CA ASP A 163 6.61 7.61 -7.88
C ASP A 163 6.91 6.10 -8.00
N GLU A 164 7.43 5.65 -9.15
CA GLU A 164 8.02 4.31 -9.26
C GLU A 164 9.17 4.15 -8.26
N LYS A 165 9.30 2.95 -7.68
CA LYS A 165 10.28 2.66 -6.62
C LYS A 165 11.70 3.02 -7.04
N GLU A 166 12.03 2.73 -8.28
CA GLU A 166 13.34 2.90 -8.90
C GLU A 166 13.67 4.38 -9.20
N ARG A 167 12.67 5.26 -9.14
CA ARG A 167 12.78 6.71 -9.37
C ARG A 167 12.91 7.51 -8.09
N LEU A 168 12.53 6.92 -6.96
CA LEU A 168 12.63 7.55 -5.66
C LEU A 168 14.09 7.58 -5.18
N PRO A 169 14.54 8.68 -4.56
CA PRO A 169 15.86 8.72 -3.97
C PRO A 169 15.97 7.75 -2.81
N LEU A 170 17.15 7.11 -2.73
CA LEU A 170 17.50 6.20 -1.66
C LEU A 170 18.12 7.00 -0.51
N ASP A 171 17.52 6.94 0.68
CA ASP A 171 18.11 7.44 1.92
C ASP A 171 18.44 6.27 2.84
N ALA A 172 19.69 6.19 3.30
CA ALA A 172 20.31 5.23 4.21
C ALA A 172 20.07 3.73 3.91
N ARG A 173 18.81 3.29 3.77
CA ARG A 173 18.35 1.91 3.47
C ARG A 173 16.97 1.81 2.78
N SER A 174 16.25 2.90 2.51
CA SER A 174 14.90 2.83 1.91
C SER A 174 14.67 3.96 0.91
N PRO A 175 14.03 3.68 -0.24
CA PRO A 175 13.50 4.74 -1.09
C PRO A 175 12.53 5.63 -0.32
N ARG A 176 12.54 6.93 -0.62
CA ARG A 176 11.78 7.94 0.13
C ARG A 176 10.59 8.46 -0.67
N VAL A 177 9.40 8.34 -0.09
CA VAL A 177 8.14 8.73 -0.72
C VAL A 177 7.74 10.13 -0.23
N PRO A 178 7.54 11.10 -1.11
CA PRO A 178 7.19 12.45 -0.71
C PRO A 178 5.76 12.50 -0.14
N GLY A 179 5.60 13.32 0.89
CA GLY A 179 4.30 13.57 1.49
C GLY A 179 4.24 14.87 2.29
N VAL A 180 3.05 15.14 2.80
CA VAL A 180 2.75 16.33 3.60
C VAL A 180 1.94 15.97 4.84
N ASP A 181 2.30 16.60 5.95
CA ASP A 181 1.58 16.49 7.22
C ASP A 181 0.39 17.47 7.25
N ARG A 182 -0.84 16.94 7.34
CA ARG A 182 -2.05 17.72 7.57
C ARG A 182 -2.77 17.27 8.85
N ARG A 183 -2.03 16.76 9.84
CA ARG A 183 -2.61 16.29 11.12
C ARG A 183 -3.19 17.42 11.97
N PHE A 184 -2.74 18.66 11.78
CA PHE A 184 -3.17 19.81 12.57
C PHE A 184 -3.68 20.94 11.68
N GLU A 185 -4.58 21.79 12.21
CA GLU A 185 -5.26 22.88 11.47
C GLU A 185 -4.29 23.83 10.75
N HIS A 186 -3.04 23.94 11.20
CA HIS A 186 -1.98 24.75 10.56
C HIS A 186 -0.85 23.93 9.92
N GLY A 187 -0.89 22.60 9.99
CA GLY A 187 0.13 21.72 9.42
C GLY A 187 0.03 21.64 7.89
N PHE A 188 1.13 21.87 7.20
CA PHE A 188 1.36 21.41 5.83
C PHE A 188 2.87 21.29 5.59
N TYR A 189 3.51 20.49 6.43
CA TYR A 189 4.95 20.32 6.41
C TYR A 189 5.33 19.25 5.41
N ARG A 190 6.30 19.55 4.55
CA ARG A 190 6.90 18.57 3.63
C ARG A 190 7.68 17.54 4.44
N ASP A 191 7.46 16.27 4.15
CA ASP A 191 8.15 15.15 4.80
C ASP A 191 8.28 13.96 3.85
N LEU A 192 9.03 12.95 4.28
CA LEU A 192 9.36 11.77 3.52
C LEU A 192 8.91 10.52 4.26
N GLY A 193 8.02 9.75 3.66
CA GLY A 193 7.74 8.37 4.07
C GLY A 193 8.84 7.40 3.64
N ASN A 194 8.89 6.24 4.29
CA ASN A 194 9.79 5.15 3.95
C ASN A 194 9.03 4.13 3.08
N PHE A 195 9.50 3.92 1.85
CA PHE A 195 8.84 2.98 0.94
C PHE A 195 8.76 1.55 1.51
N GLU A 196 9.83 1.06 2.16
CA GLU A 196 9.86 -0.31 2.70
C GLU A 196 9.12 -0.46 4.03
N SER A 197 8.72 0.66 4.66
CA SER A 197 7.98 0.62 5.92
C SER A 197 6.50 0.43 5.66
N PRO A 198 5.81 -0.35 6.50
CA PRO A 198 4.36 -0.44 6.45
C PRO A 198 3.73 0.92 6.78
N TRP A 199 2.62 1.22 6.10
CA TRP A 199 1.89 2.46 6.27
C TRP A 199 0.70 2.27 7.22
N LEU A 200 0.55 3.21 8.14
CA LEU A 200 -0.54 3.26 9.12
C LEU A 200 -1.84 3.81 8.50
N ASP A 201 -2.92 3.77 9.27
CA ASP A 201 -4.26 4.26 8.88
C ASP A 201 -4.35 5.78 8.72
N ASP A 202 -3.48 6.51 9.42
CA ASP A 202 -3.31 7.96 9.27
C ASP A 202 -2.56 8.37 7.98
N ARG A 203 -2.19 7.40 7.12
CA ARG A 203 -1.44 7.64 5.87
C ARG A 203 -2.34 7.53 4.65
N ALA A 204 -2.84 8.67 4.17
CA ALA A 204 -3.61 8.79 2.94
C ALA A 204 -2.73 8.85 1.67
N LEU A 205 -3.36 8.56 0.54
CA LEU A 205 -2.75 8.47 -0.79
C LEU A 205 -3.35 9.52 -1.71
N LEU A 206 -2.52 10.25 -2.43
CA LEU A 206 -2.96 11.14 -3.48
C LEU A 206 -2.95 10.39 -4.82
N SER A 207 -4.04 10.51 -5.57
CA SER A 207 -4.14 10.03 -6.95
C SER A 207 -4.30 11.20 -7.92
N PHE A 208 -3.65 11.11 -9.06
CA PHE A 208 -3.62 12.12 -10.13
C PHE A 208 -4.04 11.44 -11.43
N CYS A 209 -5.31 11.48 -11.78
CA CYS A 209 -5.83 10.81 -12.98
C CYS A 209 -6.06 11.84 -14.10
N ASP A 210 -6.25 11.37 -15.33
CA ASP A 210 -6.81 12.22 -16.36
C ASP A 210 -8.23 12.66 -15.99
N GLU A 211 -8.64 13.83 -16.49
CA GLU A 211 -10.02 14.31 -16.33
C GLU A 211 -10.97 13.25 -16.93
N PRO A 212 -12.01 12.83 -16.17
CA PRO A 212 -12.95 11.84 -16.68
C PRO A 212 -13.60 12.43 -17.94
N SER A 213 -13.41 11.75 -19.06
CA SER A 213 -14.03 12.13 -20.32
C SER A 213 -15.54 12.07 -20.10
N GLY A 214 -16.19 13.24 -20.10
CA GLY A 214 -17.63 13.34 -19.88
C GLY A 214 -18.37 12.36 -20.80
N THR A 215 -19.23 11.54 -20.18
CA THR A 215 -20.30 10.81 -20.89
C THR A 215 -21.52 11.70 -20.98
#